data_AF-A0A0K0DP60-F1
#
_entry.id   AF-A0A0K0DP60-F1
#
_cell.length_a   1.000
_cell.length_b   1.000
_cell.length_c   1.000
_cell.angle_alpha   90.00
_cell.angle_beta   90.00
_cell.angle_gamma   90.00
#
_symmetry.space_group_name_H-M   'P 1'
#
loop_
_entity.id
_entity.type
_entity.pdbx_description
1 polymer ?
#
loop_
_entity_poly.entity_id
_entity_poly.type
_entity_poly.pdbx_seq_one_letter_code
_entity_poly.pdbx_strand_id
1 'polypeptide(L)'
;MRYHPFRDLTRSPPHNASRAHARMFIATAFFNRIHRVEDASVREVLEDLLLLHLNYELIDQAHYLVQDGYLSSTQLSYMKEELYRLLSKIRPNVVSIVDSFDVPDKELQSVLGRRDGHVYENLYKYARDSALNKHDVLPTFEKYLKPMMKRYESKI
;
A
#
# COMPACT_ATOMS: atom_id res chain seq x y z
N MET A 1 4.90 32.72 33.67
CA MET A 1 4.86 31.76 32.55
C MET A 1 5.76 30.58 32.94
N ARG A 2 5.20 29.54 33.58
CA ARG A 2 6.01 28.43 34.13
C ARG A 2 6.22 27.38 33.03
N TYR A 3 7.48 27.20 32.64
CA TYR A 3 7.93 26.04 31.88
C TYR A 3 7.72 24.79 32.75
N HIS A 4 6.88 23.85 32.31
CA HIS A 4 6.71 22.55 32.95
C HIS A 4 7.49 21.50 32.15
N PRO A 5 8.69 21.08 32.61
CA PRO A 5 9.61 20.23 31.84
C PRO A 5 9.18 18.75 31.76
N PHE A 6 8.03 18.37 32.31
CA PHE A 6 7.58 16.97 32.35
C PHE A 6 6.64 16.56 31.21
N ARG A 7 6.23 17.48 30.33
CA ARG A 7 5.36 17.15 29.18
C ARG A 7 6.11 16.66 27.94
N ASP A 8 7.43 16.85 27.86
CA ASP A 8 8.19 16.49 26.66
C ASP A 8 8.87 15.10 26.71
N LEU A 9 8.96 14.45 27.88
CA LEU A 9 9.54 13.10 28.01
C LEU A 9 8.57 11.94 27.69
N THR A 10 7.30 12.23 27.37
CA THR A 10 6.24 11.20 27.17
C THR A 10 5.61 11.25 25.77
N ARG A 11 6.30 11.80 24.77
CA ARG A 11 5.72 11.93 23.41
C ARG A 11 5.49 10.60 22.67
N SER A 12 6.16 9.51 23.03
CA SER A 12 6.00 8.21 22.35
C SER A 12 5.01 7.21 23.01
N PRO A 13 4.89 7.07 24.35
CA PRO A 13 4.09 5.99 24.95
C PRO A 13 2.57 6.03 24.65
N PRO A 14 1.85 7.17 24.79
CA PRO A 14 0.40 7.17 24.62
C PRO A 14 -0.01 6.99 23.15
N HIS A 15 0.80 7.45 22.21
CA HIS A 15 0.58 7.23 20.78
C HIS A 15 0.66 5.74 20.42
N ASN A 16 1.67 5.03 20.93
CA ASN A 16 1.84 3.59 20.65
C ASN A 16 0.71 2.77 21.27
N ALA A 17 0.31 3.08 22.50
CA ALA A 17 -0.85 2.44 23.13
C ALA A 17 -2.14 2.69 22.34
N SER A 18 -2.36 3.93 21.86
CA SER A 18 -3.53 4.27 21.05
C SER A 18 -3.57 3.52 19.72
N ARG A 19 -2.41 3.40 19.05
CA ARG A 19 -2.26 2.62 17.82
C ARG A 19 -2.50 1.13 18.04
N ALA A 20 -1.92 0.55 19.08
CA ALA A 20 -2.12 -0.86 19.41
C ALA A 20 -3.60 -1.16 19.68
N HIS A 21 -4.29 -0.27 20.42
CA HIS A 21 -5.73 -0.39 20.66
C HIS A 21 -6.54 -0.32 19.35
N ALA A 22 -6.25 0.64 18.48
CA ALA A 22 -6.92 0.77 17.19
C ALA A 22 -6.70 -0.46 16.28
N ARG A 23 -5.47 -0.98 16.21
CA ARG A 23 -5.16 -2.21 15.44
C ARG A 23 -5.94 -3.40 15.99
N MET A 24 -5.97 -3.59 17.31
CA MET A 24 -6.75 -4.66 17.96
C MET A 24 -8.25 -4.52 17.68
N PHE A 25 -8.79 -3.30 17.70
CA PHE A 25 -10.19 -3.04 17.36
C PHE A 25 -10.51 -3.45 15.91
N ILE A 26 -9.65 -3.08 14.95
CA ILE A 26 -9.82 -3.45 13.53
C ILE A 26 -9.79 -4.97 13.37
N ALA A 27 -8.80 -5.65 13.97
CA ALA A 27 -8.67 -7.10 13.94
C ALA A 27 -9.91 -7.80 14.52
N THR A 28 -10.42 -7.30 15.65
CA THR A 28 -11.62 -7.83 16.31
C THR A 28 -12.87 -7.61 15.47
N ALA A 29 -13.03 -6.43 14.88
CA ALA A 29 -14.15 -6.12 13.99
C ALA A 29 -14.14 -7.01 12.74
N PHE A 30 -12.96 -7.26 12.16
CA PHE A 30 -12.79 -8.14 11.02
C PHE A 30 -13.17 -9.59 11.38
N PHE A 31 -12.62 -10.13 12.47
CA PHE A 31 -12.98 -11.45 12.98
C PHE A 31 -14.48 -11.60 13.20
N ASN A 32 -15.11 -10.64 13.88
CA ASN A 32 -16.55 -10.66 14.15
C ASN A 32 -17.38 -10.56 12.86
N ARG A 33 -16.89 -9.87 11.83
CA ARG A 33 -17.57 -9.77 10.53
C ARG A 33 -17.59 -11.11 9.81
N ILE A 34 -16.48 -11.85 9.81
CA ILE A 34 -16.35 -13.16 9.16
C ILE A 34 -17.35 -14.17 9.72
N HIS A 35 -17.57 -14.18 11.04
CA HIS A 35 -18.53 -15.07 11.70
C HIS A 35 -19.98 -14.84 11.27
N ARG A 36 -20.28 -13.68 10.69
CA ARG A 36 -21.63 -13.32 10.19
C ARG A 36 -21.79 -13.59 8.69
N VAL A 37 -20.75 -14.10 8.01
CA VAL A 37 -20.82 -14.45 6.59
C VAL A 37 -21.45 -15.83 6.46
N GLU A 38 -22.58 -15.89 5.76
CA GLU A 38 -23.36 -17.11 5.53
C GLU A 38 -22.70 -18.01 4.48
N ASP A 39 -22.21 -17.42 3.40
CA ASP A 39 -21.56 -18.15 2.31
C ASP A 39 -20.21 -18.71 2.77
N ALA A 40 -20.09 -20.03 2.78
CA ALA A 40 -18.90 -20.74 3.22
C ALA A 40 -17.67 -20.44 2.34
N SER A 41 -17.85 -20.28 1.03
CA SER A 41 -16.76 -20.00 0.10
C SER A 41 -16.20 -18.59 0.29
N VAL A 42 -17.08 -17.61 0.50
CA VAL A 42 -16.66 -16.24 0.80
C VAL A 42 -16.02 -16.16 2.17
N ARG A 43 -16.57 -16.89 3.16
CA ARG A 43 -16.00 -16.98 4.50
C ARG A 43 -14.57 -17.53 4.49
N GLU A 44 -14.31 -18.62 3.76
CA GLU A 44 -12.96 -19.21 3.67
C GLU A 44 -11.93 -18.21 3.11
N VAL A 45 -12.28 -17.48 2.05
CA VAL A 45 -11.40 -16.45 1.47
C VAL A 45 -11.15 -15.30 2.46
N LEU A 46 -12.18 -14.87 3.19
CA LEU A 46 -12.05 -13.82 4.19
C LEU A 46 -11.26 -14.28 5.43
N GLU A 47 -11.37 -15.55 5.82
CA GLU A 47 -10.55 -16.16 6.89
C GLU A 47 -9.08 -16.16 6.50
N ASP A 48 -8.75 -16.52 5.27
CA ASP A 48 -7.37 -16.44 4.77
C ASP A 48 -6.85 -14.99 4.81
N LEU A 49 -7.66 -14.02 4.38
CA LEU A 49 -7.31 -12.60 4.45
C LEU A 49 -7.13 -12.11 5.89
N LEU A 50 -7.97 -12.56 6.82
CA LEU A 50 -7.82 -12.25 8.24
C LEU A 50 -6.50 -12.81 8.77
N LEU A 51 -6.21 -14.09 8.49
CA LEU A 51 -4.95 -14.71 8.92
C LEU A 51 -3.74 -13.98 8.34
N LEU A 52 -3.81 -13.57 7.07
CA LEU A 52 -2.75 -12.78 6.43
C LEU A 52 -2.57 -11.43 7.15
N HIS A 53 -3.67 -10.72 7.40
CA HIS A 53 -3.67 -9.44 8.10
C HIS A 53 -3.08 -9.56 9.50
N LEU A 54 -3.51 -10.54 10.30
CA LEU A 54 -3.01 -10.77 11.65
C LEU A 54 -1.51 -11.09 11.68
N ASN A 55 -1.04 -11.96 10.78
CA ASN A 55 0.39 -12.27 10.67
C ASN A 55 1.21 -11.02 10.30
N TYR A 56 0.75 -10.25 9.33
CA TYR A 56 1.40 -9.01 8.91
C TYR A 56 1.50 -8.00 10.07
N GLU A 57 0.38 -7.75 10.75
CA GLU A 57 0.30 -6.79 11.87
C GLU A 57 1.18 -7.20 13.06
N LEU A 58 1.20 -8.50 13.40
CA LEU A 58 2.03 -8.99 14.50
C LEU A 58 3.52 -8.96 14.16
N ILE A 59 3.91 -9.25 12.92
CA ILE A 59 5.30 -9.14 12.46
C ILE A 59 5.74 -7.67 12.49
N ASP A 60 4.89 -6.73 12.08
CA ASP A 60 5.14 -5.27 12.14
C ASP A 60 5.35 -4.77 13.58
N GLN A 61 4.75 -5.42 14.58
CA GLN A 61 4.86 -5.07 15.99
C GLN A 61 5.76 -6.03 16.80
N ALA A 62 6.51 -6.91 16.13
CA ALA A 62 7.23 -8.00 16.78
C ALA A 62 8.29 -7.53 17.79
N HIS A 63 8.90 -6.35 17.60
CA HIS A 63 9.93 -5.86 18.52
C HIS A 63 9.39 -5.62 19.93
N TYR A 64 8.16 -5.12 20.08
CA TYR A 64 7.51 -4.96 21.38
C TYR A 64 7.22 -6.32 22.03
N LEU A 65 6.68 -7.26 21.25
CA LEU A 65 6.27 -8.57 21.73
C LEU A 65 7.46 -9.46 22.13
N VAL A 66 8.58 -9.34 21.41
CA VAL A 66 9.82 -10.06 21.72
C VAL A 66 10.52 -9.45 22.93
N GLN A 67 10.56 -8.12 23.03
CA GLN A 67 11.19 -7.44 24.16
C GLN A 67 10.53 -7.81 25.50
N ASP A 68 9.21 -7.94 25.51
CA ASP A 68 8.43 -8.29 26.71
C ASP A 68 8.31 -9.81 26.93
N GLY A 69 8.93 -10.64 26.06
CA GLY A 69 8.94 -12.10 26.17
C GLY A 69 7.62 -12.80 25.80
N TYR A 70 6.64 -12.08 25.27
CA TYR A 70 5.38 -12.65 24.79
C TYR A 70 5.55 -13.46 23.50
N LEU A 71 6.54 -13.11 22.67
CA LEU A 71 6.86 -13.81 21.43
C LEU A 71 8.33 -14.24 21.43
N SER A 72 8.58 -15.53 21.21
CA SER A 72 9.93 -16.04 20.99
C SER A 72 10.40 -15.79 19.55
N SER A 73 11.71 -15.72 19.34
CA SER A 73 12.31 -15.60 18.00
C SER A 73 11.88 -16.75 17.08
N THR A 74 11.70 -17.96 17.62
CA THR A 74 11.23 -19.13 16.86
C THR A 74 9.79 -18.96 16.40
N GLN A 75 8.88 -18.51 17.27
CA GLN A 75 7.50 -18.20 16.87
C GLN A 75 7.45 -17.10 15.81
N LEU A 76 8.29 -16.07 15.93
CA LEU A 76 8.38 -15.03 14.91
C LEU A 76 8.82 -15.57 13.55
N SER A 77 9.77 -16.52 13.51
CA SER A 77 10.17 -17.19 12.28
C SER A 77 9.01 -17.98 11.66
N TYR A 78 8.27 -18.75 12.46
CA TYR A 78 7.08 -19.46 11.97
C TYR A 78 6.02 -18.53 11.39
N MET A 79 5.77 -17.37 12.03
CA MET A 79 4.83 -16.39 11.51
C MET A 79 5.24 -15.81 10.16
N LYS A 80 6.55 -15.60 9.95
CA LYS A 80 7.07 -15.14 8.64
C LYS A 80 6.88 -16.20 7.56
N GLU A 81 7.14 -17.47 7.87
CA GLU A 81 6.89 -18.59 6.95
C GLU A 81 5.39 -18.69 6.60
N GLU A 82 4.53 -18.57 7.61
CA GLU A 82 3.08 -18.61 7.44
C GLU A 82 2.57 -17.42 6.61
N LEU A 83 3.13 -16.23 6.80
CA LEU A 83 2.84 -15.06 5.97
C LEU A 83 3.09 -15.36 4.47
N TYR A 84 4.24 -15.95 4.13
CA TYR A 84 4.55 -16.30 2.73
C TYR A 84 3.64 -17.40 2.18
N ARG A 85 3.25 -18.36 3.02
CA ARG A 85 2.27 -19.39 2.66
C ARG A 85 0.90 -18.78 2.36
N LEU A 86 0.43 -17.86 3.20
CA LEU A 86 -0.85 -17.16 3.05
C LEU A 86 -0.84 -16.24 1.82
N LEU A 87 0.26 -15.52 1.55
CA LEU A 87 0.42 -14.73 0.32
C LEU A 87 0.26 -15.61 -0.92
N SER A 88 0.85 -16.81 -0.91
CA SER A 88 0.73 -17.78 -2.00
C SER A 88 -0.70 -18.33 -2.11
N LYS A 89 -1.36 -18.60 -0.97
CA LYS A 89 -2.73 -19.11 -0.91
C LYS A 89 -3.76 -18.10 -1.46
N ILE A 90 -3.59 -16.82 -1.12
CA ILE A 90 -4.54 -15.76 -1.52
C ILE A 90 -4.33 -15.30 -2.96
N ARG A 91 -3.10 -15.41 -3.49
CA ARG A 91 -2.73 -14.93 -4.84
C ARG A 91 -3.75 -15.24 -5.95
N PRO A 92 -4.31 -16.46 -6.08
CA PRO A 92 -5.30 -16.75 -7.13
C PRO A 92 -6.59 -15.92 -7.03
N ASN A 93 -6.97 -15.52 -5.82
CA ASN A 93 -8.21 -14.79 -5.54
C ASN A 93 -8.03 -13.27 -5.50
N VAL A 94 -6.79 -12.74 -5.48
CA VAL A 94 -6.53 -11.30 -5.26
C VAL A 94 -7.28 -10.41 -6.26
N VAL A 95 -7.27 -10.77 -7.55
CA VAL A 95 -7.96 -9.99 -8.59
C VAL A 95 -9.46 -9.98 -8.32
N SER A 96 -10.07 -11.13 -8.04
CA SER A 96 -11.50 -11.21 -7.70
C SER A 96 -11.85 -10.49 -6.40
N ILE A 97 -10.97 -10.48 -5.40
CA ILE A 97 -11.16 -9.74 -4.15
C ILE A 97 -11.21 -8.24 -4.44
N VAL A 98 -10.28 -7.70 -5.23
CA VAL A 98 -10.30 -6.26 -5.55
C VAL A 98 -11.44 -5.89 -6.51
N ASP A 99 -11.79 -6.78 -7.43
CA ASP A 99 -12.92 -6.60 -8.34
C ASP A 99 -14.27 -6.58 -7.59
N SER A 100 -14.36 -7.26 -6.43
CA SER A 100 -15.58 -7.28 -5.60
C SER A 100 -15.97 -5.91 -5.02
N PHE A 101 -15.05 -4.94 -5.02
CA PHE A 101 -15.37 -3.55 -4.67
C PHE A 101 -16.19 -2.84 -5.77
N ASP A 102 -16.26 -3.43 -6.97
CA ASP A 102 -16.99 -2.96 -8.14
C ASP A 102 -16.80 -1.46 -8.44
N VAL A 103 -15.56 -0.99 -8.31
CA VAL A 103 -15.21 0.40 -8.64
C VAL A 103 -15.16 0.55 -10.17
N PRO A 104 -15.95 1.45 -10.77
CA PRO A 104 -15.92 1.67 -12.21
C PRO A 104 -14.69 2.49 -12.64
N ASP A 105 -14.19 2.27 -13.85
CA ASP A 105 -13.00 2.95 -14.39
C ASP A 105 -13.11 4.49 -14.33
N LYS A 106 -14.33 5.03 -14.47
CA LYS A 106 -14.59 6.48 -14.37
C LYS A 106 -14.31 7.04 -12.97
N GLU A 107 -14.51 6.24 -11.93
CA GLU A 107 -14.21 6.60 -10.55
C GLU A 107 -12.77 6.25 -10.18
N LEU A 108 -12.26 5.10 -10.66
CA LEU A 108 -10.89 4.68 -10.39
C LEU A 108 -9.84 5.61 -11.01
N GLN A 109 -10.14 6.17 -12.19
CA GLN A 109 -9.28 7.11 -12.93
C GLN A 109 -7.82 6.65 -13.07
N SER A 110 -7.60 5.34 -13.21
CA SER A 110 -6.26 4.74 -13.32
C SER A 110 -6.09 4.03 -14.66
N VAL A 111 -5.09 4.45 -15.44
CA VAL A 111 -4.73 3.77 -16.70
C VAL A 111 -4.11 2.39 -16.44
N LEU A 112 -3.41 2.22 -15.31
CA LEU A 112 -2.83 0.95 -14.91
C LEU A 112 -3.86 -0.02 -14.31
N GLY A 113 -4.89 0.52 -13.67
CA GLY A 113 -5.94 -0.26 -13.00
C GLY A 113 -7.19 -0.50 -13.85
N ARG A 114 -7.10 -0.37 -15.17
CA ARG A 114 -8.27 -0.55 -16.06
C ARG A 114 -8.87 -1.93 -15.94
N ARG A 115 -10.21 -1.99 -15.87
CA ARG A 115 -10.99 -3.23 -15.80
C ARG A 115 -10.77 -4.16 -17.00
N ASP A 116 -10.51 -3.62 -18.19
CA ASP A 116 -10.31 -4.39 -19.42
C ASP A 116 -8.91 -5.01 -19.58
N GLY A 117 -7.97 -4.67 -18.70
CA GLY A 117 -6.58 -5.14 -18.78
C GLY A 117 -5.79 -4.61 -19.98
N HIS A 118 -6.35 -3.72 -20.81
CA HIS A 118 -5.67 -3.13 -21.98
C HIS A 118 -4.73 -1.99 -21.56
N VAL A 119 -3.80 -2.27 -20.65
CA VAL A 119 -2.95 -1.25 -20.00
C VAL A 119 -2.03 -0.55 -21.00
N TYR A 120 -1.27 -1.30 -21.80
CA TYR A 120 -0.20 -0.72 -22.63
C TYR A 120 -0.70 0.22 -23.73
N GLU A 121 -1.76 -0.16 -24.43
CA GLU A 121 -2.35 0.67 -25.48
C GLU A 121 -2.91 1.98 -24.89
N ASN A 122 -3.62 1.89 -23.77
CA ASN A 122 -4.19 3.07 -23.11
C ASN A 122 -3.12 3.93 -22.45
N LEU A 123 -2.04 3.35 -21.93
CA LEU A 123 -0.90 4.09 -21.40
C LEU A 123 -0.17 4.87 -22.50
N TYR A 124 -0.02 4.26 -23.68
CA TYR A 124 0.54 4.95 -24.84
C TYR A 124 -0.34 6.12 -25.28
N LYS A 125 -1.66 5.91 -25.41
CA LYS A 125 -2.62 6.98 -25.73
C LYS A 125 -2.56 8.11 -24.70
N TYR A 126 -2.59 7.76 -23.41
CA TYR A 126 -2.50 8.70 -22.30
C TYR A 126 -1.21 9.54 -22.35
N ALA A 127 -0.06 8.91 -22.59
CA ALA A 127 1.20 9.62 -22.72
C ALA A 127 1.21 10.54 -23.95
N ARG A 128 0.74 10.05 -25.10
CA ARG A 128 0.65 10.82 -26.35
C ARG A 128 -0.23 12.06 -26.20
N ASP A 129 -1.36 11.94 -25.52
CA ASP A 129 -2.33 13.02 -25.34
C ASP A 129 -1.95 14.00 -24.21
N SER A 130 -0.82 13.76 -23.53
CA SER A 130 -0.33 14.66 -22.49
C SER A 130 -0.03 16.05 -23.03
N ALA A 131 -0.23 17.08 -22.20
CA ALA A 131 -0.07 18.48 -22.61
C ALA A 131 1.33 18.81 -23.14
N LEU A 132 2.35 18.07 -22.71
CA LEU A 132 3.73 18.27 -23.14
C LEU A 132 3.97 17.81 -24.58
N ASN A 133 3.19 16.84 -25.06
CA ASN A 133 3.32 16.25 -26.39
C ASN A 133 2.47 16.95 -27.46
N LYS A 134 1.91 18.13 -27.15
CA LYS A 134 1.18 18.96 -28.12
C LYS A 134 2.08 19.53 -29.23
N HIS A 135 3.38 19.64 -28.96
CA HIS A 135 4.37 20.15 -29.90
C HIS A 135 5.57 19.20 -29.91
N ASP A 136 6.04 18.83 -31.10
CA ASP A 136 7.24 17.99 -31.26
C ASP A 136 8.50 18.66 -30.69
N VAL A 137 8.56 19.99 -30.76
CA VAL A 137 9.61 20.81 -30.16
C VAL A 137 8.99 21.75 -29.14
N LEU A 138 9.40 21.62 -27.89
CA LEU A 138 8.93 22.48 -26.81
C LEU A 138 9.39 23.92 -27.01
N PRO A 139 8.57 24.94 -26.69
CA PRO A 139 8.99 26.35 -26.76
C PRO A 139 10.25 26.65 -25.93
N THR A 140 10.44 25.93 -24.82
CA THR A 140 11.63 26.00 -23.97
C THR A 140 12.91 25.60 -24.72
N PHE A 141 12.82 24.69 -25.69
CA PHE A 141 13.96 24.27 -26.50
C PHE A 141 14.47 25.43 -27.35
N GLU A 142 13.57 26.06 -28.12
CA GLU A 142 13.93 27.20 -28.98
C GLU A 142 14.44 28.39 -28.17
N LYS A 143 13.84 28.66 -27.01
CA LYS A 143 14.20 29.81 -26.17
C LYS A 143 15.53 29.65 -25.43
N TYR A 144 15.84 28.45 -24.92
CA TYR A 144 16.96 28.25 -24.00
C TYR A 144 17.97 27.19 -24.46
N LEU A 145 17.52 25.99 -24.84
CA LEU A 145 18.43 24.87 -25.14
C LEU A 145 19.17 25.07 -26.46
N LYS A 146 18.46 25.49 -27.52
CA LYS A 146 19.06 25.66 -28.86
C LYS A 146 20.14 26.76 -28.90
N PRO A 147 19.97 27.95 -28.30
CA PRO A 147 21.05 28.93 -28.20
C PRO A 147 22.23 28.43 -27.34
N MET A 148 21.97 27.65 -26.30
CA MET A 148 23.01 27.07 -25.44
C MET A 148 23.88 26.06 -26.21
N MET A 149 23.26 25.17 -26.97
CA MET A 149 23.96 24.16 -27.78
C MET A 149 24.83 24.82 -28.86
N LYS A 150 24.28 25.80 -29.60
CA LYS A 150 25.05 26.54 -30.63
C LYS A 150 26.28 27.25 -30.06
N ARG A 151 26.17 27.83 -28.84
CA ARG A 151 27.30 28.47 -28.16
C ARG A 151 28.39 27.47 -27.78
N TYR A 152 28.03 26.23 -27.47
CA TYR A 152 29.00 25.17 -27.17
C TYR A 152 29.71 24.69 -28.43
N GLU A 153 28.96 24.47 -29.52
CA GLU A 153 29.52 24.09 -30.83
C GLU A 153 30.48 25.16 -31.38
N SER A 154 30.20 26.45 -31.17
CA SER A 154 31.08 27.54 -31.61
C SER A 154 32.40 27.67 -30.83
N LYS A 155 32.60 26.88 -29.77
CA LYS A 155 33.82 26.88 -28.93
C LYS A 155 34.77 25.71 -29.23
N ILE A 156 34.37 24.80 -30.12
CA ILE A 156 35.20 23.72 -30.67
C ILE A 156 35.76 24.20 -32.01
#